data_AF-A0A0S7Y5Y4-F1
#
_entry.id   AF-A0A0S7Y5Y4-F1
#
_cell.length_a   1.000
_cell.length_b   1.000
_cell.length_c   1.000
_cell.angle_alpha   90.00
_cell.angle_beta   90.00
_cell.angle_gamma   90.00
#
_symmetry.space_group_name_H-M   'P 1'
#
loop_
_entity.id
_entity.type
_entity.pdbx_description
1 polymer ?
#
loop_
_entity_poly.entity_id
_entity_poly.type
_entity_poly.pdbx_seq_one_letter_code
_entity_poly.pdbx_strand_id
1 'polypeptide(L)'
;MSKQRGFTLIELLVVISIIVLLAAMLLPALTKVREMANKSVCASNIRQHTVALTAYASENDSKLPRVGGGFWLWDLQRTTVNQLLKNIGLEGNGATSQDQPDIPAPSVFYCPSNMPQKVRRQLYWDYHHPPPPPTPQTWAAYRVLGYLFILDTAQGRDPILGTGNKQWPRTLNIRYPADAELVTDITMSDKVNFHPPEYPNGNFAMVLVGGAGGQVTGYYDTSSHLKTDKEAAGGNIGFADCHVDWRPFNEMEWRFGGVDRPWHWW
;
A
#
# COMPACT_ATOMS: atom_id res chain seq x y z
N MET A 1 -61.97 -18.82 24.57
CA MET A 1 -60.70 -19.35 24.03
C MET A 1 -60.37 -18.58 22.77
N SER A 2 -59.37 -17.68 22.79
CA SER A 2 -58.95 -16.97 21.57
C SER A 2 -58.18 -17.94 20.68
N LYS A 3 -58.69 -18.21 19.47
CA LYS A 3 -57.93 -18.94 18.44
C LYS A 3 -56.67 -18.15 18.12
N GLN A 4 -55.51 -18.60 18.58
CA GLN A 4 -54.24 -18.06 18.09
C GLN A 4 -54.11 -18.44 16.62
N ARG A 5 -53.96 -17.43 15.76
CA ARG A 5 -53.67 -17.63 14.33
C ARG A 5 -52.20 -18.07 14.23
N GLY A 6 -51.98 -19.32 13.85
CA GLY A 6 -50.64 -19.83 13.55
C GLY A 6 -50.15 -19.34 12.20
N PHE A 7 -48.85 -19.06 12.10
CA PHE A 7 -48.20 -18.71 10.85
C PHE A 7 -48.22 -19.91 9.90
N THR A 8 -48.61 -19.73 8.66
CA THR A 8 -48.57 -20.80 7.66
C THR A 8 -47.15 -20.93 7.10
N LEU A 9 -46.79 -22.15 6.68
CA LEU A 9 -45.51 -22.40 6.01
C LEU A 9 -45.35 -21.55 4.74
N ILE A 10 -46.45 -21.31 4.02
CA ILE A 10 -46.48 -20.49 2.81
C ILE A 10 -46.15 -19.01 3.13
N GLU A 11 -46.76 -18.45 4.18
CA GLU A 11 -46.47 -17.07 4.60
C GLU A 11 -44.99 -16.89 4.97
N LEU A 12 -44.40 -17.86 5.66
CA LEU A 12 -42.98 -17.82 6.00
C LEU A 12 -42.10 -17.90 4.74
N LEU A 13 -42.48 -18.77 3.79
CA LEU A 13 -41.74 -18.97 2.55
C LEU A 13 -41.74 -17.72 1.65
N VAL A 14 -42.88 -17.02 1.55
CA VAL A 14 -42.97 -15.77 0.77
C VAL A 14 -42.12 -14.65 1.39
N VAL A 15 -42.06 -14.58 2.72
CA VAL A 15 -41.26 -13.55 3.40
C VAL A 15 -39.77 -13.77 3.18
N ILE A 16 -39.28 -15.01 3.36
CA ILE A 16 -37.86 -15.30 3.13
C ILE A 16 -37.47 -15.10 1.66
N SER A 17 -38.37 -15.40 0.71
CA SER A 17 -38.07 -15.21 -0.72
C SER A 17 -37.94 -13.73 -1.09
N ILE A 18 -38.78 -12.87 -0.51
CA ILE A 18 -38.65 -11.41 -0.68
C ILE A 18 -37.35 -10.89 -0.04
N ILE A 19 -36.99 -11.36 1.17
CA ILE A 19 -35.73 -10.96 1.84
C ILE A 19 -34.52 -11.37 0.99
N VAL A 20 -34.49 -12.59 0.45
CA VAL A 20 -33.40 -13.07 -0.41
C VAL A 20 -33.30 -12.25 -1.70
N LEU A 21 -34.44 -11.93 -2.34
CA LEU A 21 -34.47 -11.09 -3.53
C LEU A 21 -33.86 -9.70 -3.27
N LEU A 22 -34.28 -9.06 -2.18
CA LEU A 22 -33.77 -7.74 -1.79
C LEU A 22 -32.28 -7.81 -1.41
N ALA A 23 -31.87 -8.81 -0.65
CA ALA A 23 -30.47 -8.99 -0.26
C ALA A 23 -29.55 -9.23 -1.49
N ALA A 24 -30.00 -10.01 -2.48
CA ALA A 24 -29.26 -10.29 -3.70
C ALA A 24 -28.93 -9.01 -4.50
N MET A 25 -29.83 -8.02 -4.50
CA MET A 25 -29.59 -6.74 -5.17
C MET A 25 -28.69 -5.79 -4.35
N LEU A 26 -28.69 -5.91 -3.01
CA LEU A 26 -27.94 -5.03 -2.11
C LEU A 26 -26.46 -5.40 -1.98
N LEU A 27 -26.12 -6.69 -1.98
CA LEU A 27 -24.74 -7.17 -1.84
C LEU A 27 -23.74 -6.55 -2.84
N PRO A 28 -24.00 -6.52 -4.17
CA PRO A 28 -23.07 -5.92 -5.13
C PRO A 28 -22.95 -4.40 -4.99
N ALA A 29 -23.98 -3.72 -4.47
CA ALA A 29 -23.90 -2.29 -4.19
C ALA A 29 -23.00 -2.03 -2.97
N LEU A 30 -23.10 -2.84 -1.92
CA LEU A 30 -22.32 -2.69 -0.70
C LEU A 30 -20.81 -2.90 -0.94
N THR A 31 -20.43 -3.86 -1.77
CA THR A 31 -19.01 -4.10 -2.11
C THR A 31 -18.40 -2.90 -2.82
N LYS A 32 -19.13 -2.30 -3.78
CA LYS A 32 -18.70 -1.07 -4.48
C LYS A 32 -18.57 0.11 -3.52
N VAL A 33 -19.55 0.34 -2.66
CA VAL A 33 -19.53 1.43 -1.67
C VAL A 33 -18.34 1.27 -0.71
N ARG A 34 -18.09 0.05 -0.23
CA ARG A 34 -16.94 -0.24 0.65
C ARG A 34 -15.61 0.06 -0.04
N GLU A 35 -15.48 -0.30 -1.31
CA GLU A 35 -14.28 -0.02 -2.07
C GLU A 35 -14.09 1.49 -2.34
N MET A 36 -15.16 2.22 -2.64
CA MET A 36 -15.11 3.69 -2.73
C MET A 36 -14.69 4.34 -1.40
N ALA A 37 -15.19 3.83 -0.28
CA ALA A 37 -14.80 4.30 1.05
C ALA A 37 -13.31 4.00 1.33
N ASN A 38 -12.85 2.79 1.00
CA ASN A 38 -11.43 2.44 1.11
C ASN A 38 -10.55 3.35 0.25
N LYS A 39 -10.94 3.65 -1.00
CA LYS A 39 -10.23 4.59 -1.88
C LYS A 39 -10.11 5.98 -1.27
N SER A 40 -11.20 6.50 -0.68
CA SER A 40 -11.19 7.81 -0.01
C SER A 40 -10.23 7.83 1.19
N VAL A 41 -10.26 6.79 2.03
CA VAL A 41 -9.32 6.65 3.16
C VAL A 41 -7.88 6.53 2.66
N CYS A 42 -7.66 5.78 1.58
CA CYS A 42 -6.36 5.62 0.95
C CYS A 42 -5.80 6.97 0.45
N ALA A 43 -6.62 7.73 -0.28
CA ALA A 43 -6.26 9.07 -0.74
C ALA A 43 -5.92 10.01 0.44
N SER A 44 -6.68 9.94 1.54
CA SER A 44 -6.39 10.69 2.76
C SER A 44 -5.08 10.27 3.44
N ASN A 45 -4.70 8.99 3.36
CA ASN A 45 -3.42 8.51 3.89
C ASN A 45 -2.25 9.02 3.04
N ILE A 46 -2.35 8.92 1.71
CA ILE A 46 -1.35 9.45 0.79
C ILE A 46 -1.17 10.96 0.98
N ARG A 47 -2.27 11.70 1.15
CA ARG A 47 -2.21 13.14 1.45
C ARG A 47 -1.46 13.43 2.75
N GLN A 48 -1.64 12.62 3.80
CA GLN A 48 -0.87 12.78 5.03
C GLN A 48 0.62 12.59 4.79
N HIS A 49 1.02 11.64 3.92
CA HIS A 49 2.44 11.44 3.59
C HIS A 49 3.03 12.60 2.78
N THR A 50 2.31 13.14 1.79
CA THR A 50 2.79 14.31 1.03
C THR A 50 2.89 15.56 1.91
N VAL A 51 1.97 15.75 2.86
CA VAL A 51 2.06 16.78 3.89
C VAL A 51 3.29 16.55 4.79
N ALA A 52 3.53 15.31 5.23
CA ALA A 52 4.68 14.96 6.05
C ALA A 52 6.02 15.28 5.36
N LEU A 53 6.11 14.98 4.06
CA LEU A 53 7.28 15.28 3.22
C LEU A 53 7.46 16.79 3.02
N THR A 54 6.37 17.53 2.84
CA THR A 54 6.40 18.99 2.70
C THR A 54 6.83 19.67 3.99
N ALA A 55 6.31 19.22 5.13
CA ALA A 55 6.75 19.67 6.44
C ALA A 55 8.24 19.37 6.67
N TYR A 56 8.71 18.17 6.30
CA TYR A 56 10.12 17.82 6.38
C TYR A 56 10.98 18.78 5.53
N ALA A 57 10.59 19.00 4.27
CA ALA A 57 11.33 19.85 3.36
C ALA A 57 11.39 21.31 3.87
N SER A 58 10.31 21.81 4.47
CA SER A 58 10.28 23.15 5.08
C SER A 58 11.32 23.31 6.21
N GLU A 59 11.66 22.24 6.91
CA GLU A 59 12.65 22.24 7.99
C GLU A 59 14.08 21.91 7.52
N ASN A 60 14.25 21.48 6.26
CA ASN A 60 15.50 20.91 5.76
C ASN A 60 15.96 21.54 4.42
N ASP A 61 15.87 22.86 4.26
CA ASP A 61 16.27 23.59 3.04
C ASP A 61 15.60 23.09 1.74
N SER A 62 14.30 22.80 1.80
CA SER A 62 13.54 22.17 0.73
C SER A 62 13.99 20.76 0.34
N LYS A 63 14.90 20.12 1.09
CA LYS A 63 15.37 18.77 0.79
C LYS A 63 14.35 17.74 1.27
N LEU A 64 14.14 16.71 0.47
CA LEU A 64 13.35 15.56 0.87
C LEU A 64 14.19 14.58 1.69
N PRO A 65 13.56 13.73 2.54
CA PRO A 65 14.29 12.72 3.28
C PRO A 65 15.02 11.78 2.32
N ARG A 66 16.31 11.56 2.57
CA ARG A 66 17.10 10.64 1.76
C ARG A 66 16.77 9.21 2.15
N VAL A 67 16.51 8.35 1.17
CA VAL A 67 16.27 6.92 1.41
C VAL A 67 17.59 6.16 1.33
N GLY A 68 18.09 5.69 2.48
CA GLY A 68 19.39 5.02 2.61
C GLY A 68 19.36 3.55 3.09
N GLY A 69 18.19 2.95 3.31
CA GLY A 69 18.04 1.59 3.89
C GLY A 69 16.80 0.84 3.34
N GLY A 70 16.88 -0.51 3.17
CA GLY A 70 15.92 -1.36 2.41
C GLY A 70 16.48 -2.25 1.27
N PHE A 71 15.66 -3.09 0.65
CA PHE A 71 15.98 -3.91 -0.53
C PHE A 71 14.92 -3.77 -1.64
N TRP A 72 13.73 -3.28 -1.28
CA TRP A 72 12.57 -3.09 -2.12
C TRP A 72 12.16 -1.63 -2.20
N LEU A 73 11.31 -1.32 -3.16
CA LEU A 73 10.80 0.03 -3.41
C LEU A 73 9.89 0.54 -2.28
N TRP A 74 9.15 -0.36 -1.64
CA TRP A 74 8.29 -0.06 -0.50
C TRP A 74 9.04 -0.03 0.84
N ASP A 75 10.37 -0.19 0.82
CA ASP A 75 11.18 -0.15 2.02
C ASP A 75 11.59 1.29 2.30
N LEU A 76 11.21 1.79 3.48
CA LEU A 76 11.62 3.11 3.95
C LEU A 76 12.43 3.00 5.24
N GLN A 77 13.50 3.79 5.34
CA GLN A 77 14.37 3.79 6.52
C GLN A 77 13.56 4.17 7.78
N ARG A 78 13.80 3.48 8.90
CA ARG A 78 13.06 3.73 10.16
C ARG A 78 13.15 5.18 10.62
N THR A 79 14.32 5.80 10.50
CA THR A 79 14.50 7.21 10.85
C THR A 79 13.63 8.11 9.99
N THR A 80 13.53 7.85 8.69
CA THR A 80 12.66 8.59 7.77
C THR A 80 11.19 8.40 8.15
N VAL A 81 10.75 7.16 8.37
CA VAL A 81 9.37 6.86 8.81
C VAL A 81 9.03 7.58 10.11
N ASN A 82 9.94 7.58 11.09
CA ASN A 82 9.72 8.24 12.38
C ASN A 82 9.63 9.77 12.21
N GLN A 83 10.42 10.38 11.32
CA GLN A 83 10.29 11.80 10.98
C GLN A 83 8.97 12.10 10.30
N LEU A 84 8.53 11.26 9.34
CA LEU A 84 7.23 11.44 8.69
C LEU A 84 6.08 11.36 9.71
N LEU A 85 6.13 10.39 10.62
CA LEU A 85 5.14 10.26 11.70
C LEU A 85 5.11 11.48 12.61
N LYS A 86 6.27 12.00 13.00
CA LYS A 86 6.38 13.23 13.78
C LYS A 86 5.73 14.41 13.05
N ASN A 87 5.99 14.56 11.76
CA ASN A 87 5.48 15.67 10.95
C ASN A 87 3.95 15.66 10.77
N ILE A 88 3.29 14.53 11.06
CA ILE A 88 1.82 14.39 11.05
C ILE A 88 1.24 14.19 12.45
N GLY A 89 2.01 14.44 13.51
CA GLY A 89 1.55 14.34 14.89
C GLY A 89 1.29 12.91 15.39
N LEU A 90 1.95 11.92 14.79
CA LEU A 90 1.83 10.51 15.11
C LEU A 90 3.13 9.93 15.71
N GLU A 91 3.94 10.76 16.34
CA GLU A 91 5.26 10.43 16.93
C GLU A 91 5.24 9.25 17.94
N GLY A 92 4.11 8.95 18.57
CA GLY A 92 3.94 7.79 19.44
C GLY A 92 3.78 6.44 18.73
N ASN A 93 3.60 6.43 17.41
CA ASN A 93 3.41 5.22 16.60
C ASN A 93 4.70 4.78 15.86
N GLY A 94 5.79 5.54 16.02
CA GLY A 94 7.08 5.26 15.40
C GLY A 94 8.05 4.68 16.43
N ALA A 95 8.23 3.36 16.44
CA ALA A 95 9.13 2.71 17.40
C ALA A 95 10.52 3.37 17.36
N THR A 96 10.91 3.94 18.50
CA THR A 96 12.19 4.64 18.70
C THR A 96 13.34 3.67 18.99
N SER A 97 13.09 2.38 19.15
CA SER A 97 14.16 1.39 19.27
C SER A 97 13.66 -0.01 18.93
N GLN A 98 14.62 -0.91 18.72
CA GLN A 98 14.46 -2.34 18.48
C GLN A 98 13.75 -3.08 19.65
N ASP A 99 13.47 -2.40 20.76
CA ASP A 99 13.05 -2.97 22.04
C ASP A 99 11.58 -2.71 22.42
N GLN A 100 10.77 -2.11 21.55
CA GLN A 100 9.33 -1.92 21.79
C GLN A 100 8.46 -2.75 20.82
N PRO A 101 8.18 -4.03 21.14
CA PRO A 101 7.34 -4.92 20.33
C PRO A 101 5.83 -4.61 20.38
N ASP A 102 5.38 -3.66 21.20
CA ASP A 102 3.95 -3.43 21.47
C ASP A 102 3.35 -2.15 20.85
N ILE A 103 4.10 -1.42 20.00
CA ILE A 103 3.54 -0.25 19.31
C ILE A 103 2.77 -0.72 18.07
N PRO A 104 1.46 -0.44 17.97
CA PRO A 104 0.65 -0.87 16.83
C PRO A 104 1.13 -0.19 15.55
N ALA A 105 1.35 -0.97 14.50
CA ALA A 105 1.72 -0.47 13.19
C ALA A 105 0.70 0.60 12.69
N PRO A 106 1.15 1.83 12.38
CA PRO A 106 0.27 2.92 11.99
C PRO A 106 -0.50 2.55 10.72
N SER A 107 -1.84 2.61 10.77
CA SER A 107 -2.68 2.31 9.60
C SER A 107 -2.42 3.25 8.43
N VAL A 108 -1.93 4.47 8.69
CA VAL A 108 -1.67 5.49 7.68
C VAL A 108 -0.65 5.03 6.62
N PHE A 109 0.19 4.02 6.90
CA PHE A 109 1.17 3.49 5.94
C PHE A 109 0.68 2.32 5.10
N TYR A 110 -0.58 1.90 5.24
CA TYR A 110 -1.11 0.75 4.51
C TYR A 110 -2.45 1.09 3.85
N CYS A 111 -2.63 0.63 2.61
CA CYS A 111 -3.88 0.78 1.89
C CYS A 111 -4.98 -0.07 2.56
N PRO A 112 -6.17 0.48 2.88
CA PRO A 112 -7.26 -0.27 3.50
C PRO A 112 -7.86 -1.35 2.59
N SER A 113 -7.63 -1.29 1.28
CA SER A 113 -8.05 -2.32 0.31
C SER A 113 -7.07 -3.49 0.21
N ASN A 114 -5.82 -3.34 0.67
CA ASN A 114 -4.88 -4.46 0.74
C ASN A 114 -5.15 -5.29 2.02
N MET A 115 -5.85 -6.42 1.87
CA MET A 115 -6.23 -7.27 3.00
C MET A 115 -5.04 -7.98 3.69
N PRO A 116 -4.09 -8.62 2.97
CA PRO A 116 -2.88 -9.19 3.56
C PRO A 116 -2.12 -8.21 4.46
N GLN A 117 -1.81 -7.00 3.96
CA GLN A 117 -1.11 -5.98 4.73
C GLN A 117 -1.97 -5.42 5.86
N LYS A 118 -3.28 -5.28 5.66
CA LYS A 118 -4.19 -4.83 6.71
C LYS A 118 -4.25 -5.81 7.89
N VAL A 119 -4.31 -7.11 7.62
CA VAL A 119 -4.41 -8.17 8.63
C VAL A 119 -3.06 -8.44 9.30
N ARG A 120 -1.97 -8.46 8.53
CA ARG A 120 -0.63 -8.78 9.02
C ARG A 120 0.25 -7.55 9.18
N ARG A 121 -0.35 -6.38 9.40
CA ARG A 121 0.35 -5.09 9.39
C ARG A 121 1.59 -5.06 10.27
N GLN A 122 1.49 -5.61 11.46
CA GLN A 122 2.60 -5.68 12.41
C GLN A 122 3.79 -6.47 11.84
N LEU A 123 3.54 -7.53 11.07
CA LEU A 123 4.58 -8.34 10.44
C LEU A 123 5.39 -7.54 9.42
N TYR A 124 4.71 -6.74 8.58
CA TYR A 124 5.36 -5.86 7.61
C TYR A 124 6.08 -4.70 8.31
N TRP A 125 5.46 -4.16 9.36
CA TRP A 125 6.04 -3.08 10.14
C TRP A 125 7.31 -3.51 10.85
N ASP A 126 7.32 -4.63 11.55
CA ASP A 126 8.45 -5.13 12.33
C ASP A 126 9.43 -5.97 11.52
N TYR A 127 9.29 -5.95 10.20
CA TYR A 127 10.18 -6.64 9.29
C TYR A 127 11.65 -6.39 9.62
N HIS A 128 12.40 -7.47 9.80
CA HIS A 128 13.83 -7.47 10.09
C HIS A 128 14.49 -8.71 9.47
N HIS A 129 15.57 -8.52 8.69
CA HIS A 129 16.49 -9.61 8.31
C HIS A 129 17.54 -9.78 9.44
N PRO A 130 18.01 -10.98 9.80
CA PRO A 130 18.78 -11.21 11.04
C PRO A 130 20.26 -10.75 10.95
N PRO A 131 21.07 -10.71 12.05
CA PRO A 131 20.79 -11.20 13.44
C PRO A 131 21.21 -10.23 14.59
N PRO A 132 20.90 -10.53 15.88
CA PRO A 132 21.72 -10.08 17.01
C PRO A 132 22.42 -11.27 17.72
N PRO A 133 23.42 -11.04 18.60
CA PRO A 133 24.73 -10.39 18.46
C PRO A 133 25.89 -11.43 18.48
N PRO A 134 27.18 -11.03 18.31
CA PRO A 134 27.71 -9.68 18.38
C PRO A 134 28.36 -9.26 17.06
N THR A 135 27.64 -8.50 16.26
CA THR A 135 28.25 -7.69 15.19
C THR A 135 27.85 -6.23 15.37
N PRO A 136 28.78 -5.28 15.18
CA PRO A 136 28.48 -3.85 15.27
C PRO A 136 27.41 -3.48 14.23
N GLN A 137 26.27 -2.99 14.70
CA GLN A 137 25.12 -2.57 13.89
C GLN A 137 25.46 -1.31 13.07
N THR A 138 25.63 -1.45 11.76
CA THR A 138 25.82 -0.30 10.84
C THR A 138 24.91 -0.32 9.61
N TRP A 139 24.00 -1.29 9.46
CA TRP A 139 22.99 -1.29 8.38
C TRP A 139 21.64 -0.77 8.89
N ALA A 140 21.14 0.29 8.27
CA ALA A 140 19.93 1.00 8.70
C ALA A 140 18.69 0.10 8.57
N ALA A 141 18.10 -0.28 9.71
CA ALA A 141 16.84 -1.02 9.75
C ALA A 141 15.72 -0.21 9.06
N TYR A 142 15.01 -0.84 8.13
CA TYR A 142 13.92 -0.26 7.34
C TYR A 142 12.55 -0.76 7.86
N ARG A 143 11.48 -0.26 7.25
CA ARG A 143 10.08 -0.70 7.42
C ARG A 143 9.51 -1.06 6.06
N VAL A 144 8.73 -2.14 5.98
CA VAL A 144 8.00 -2.52 4.77
C VAL A 144 6.63 -1.84 4.80
N LEU A 145 6.37 -0.95 3.84
CA LEU A 145 5.17 -0.11 3.80
C LEU A 145 4.21 -0.57 2.70
N GLY A 146 2.94 -0.14 2.82
CA GLY A 146 1.92 -0.39 1.78
C GLY A 146 1.83 0.70 0.70
N TYR A 147 2.67 1.73 0.80
CA TYR A 147 2.82 2.79 -0.20
C TYR A 147 4.27 2.84 -0.68
N LEU A 148 4.45 3.32 -1.91
CA LEU A 148 5.73 3.60 -2.51
C LEU A 148 6.07 5.09 -2.37
N PHE A 149 7.26 5.39 -1.85
CA PHE A 149 7.78 6.74 -1.73
C PHE A 149 8.74 7.02 -2.88
N ILE A 150 8.37 7.96 -3.75
CA ILE A 150 9.16 8.40 -4.91
C ILE A 150 10.15 9.46 -4.43
N LEU A 151 11.23 9.01 -3.78
CA LEU A 151 12.28 9.85 -3.22
C LEU A 151 13.65 9.43 -3.73
N ASP A 152 14.53 10.39 -3.97
CA ASP A 152 15.91 10.10 -4.37
C ASP A 152 16.62 9.17 -3.38
N THR A 153 17.23 8.12 -3.92
CA THR A 153 17.92 7.14 -3.10
C THR A 153 19.41 7.42 -3.09
N ALA A 154 19.97 7.45 -1.88
CA ALA A 154 21.36 7.79 -1.62
C ALA A 154 22.40 6.94 -2.37
N GLN A 155 22.02 5.72 -2.72
CA GLN A 155 22.92 4.58 -2.92
C GLN A 155 22.55 3.74 -4.16
N GLY A 156 21.96 4.36 -5.19
CA GLY A 156 21.68 3.65 -6.46
C GLY A 156 20.56 2.62 -6.35
N ARG A 157 19.58 2.86 -5.48
CA ARG A 157 18.30 2.15 -5.52
C ARG A 157 17.29 2.77 -6.47
N ASP A 158 17.68 3.84 -7.15
CA ASP A 158 16.89 4.40 -8.25
C ASP A 158 16.74 3.27 -9.25
N PRO A 159 15.56 2.61 -9.29
CA PRO A 159 15.40 1.50 -10.19
C PRO A 159 15.49 2.05 -11.60
N ILE A 160 15.89 1.20 -12.54
CA ILE A 160 15.66 1.49 -13.95
C ILE A 160 14.14 1.59 -14.10
N LEU A 161 13.66 2.82 -14.15
CA LEU A 161 12.28 3.15 -14.43
C LEU A 161 12.01 2.62 -15.83
N GLY A 162 11.21 1.56 -15.91
CA GLY A 162 10.97 0.78 -17.12
C GLY A 162 10.79 1.61 -18.39
N THR A 163 9.56 1.92 -18.74
CA THR A 163 9.26 2.93 -19.76
C THR A 163 9.24 4.31 -19.10
N GLY A 164 9.59 5.37 -19.83
CA GLY A 164 9.41 6.77 -19.40
C GLY A 164 10.56 7.43 -18.62
N ASN A 165 10.50 8.76 -18.51
CA ASN A 165 11.50 9.63 -17.87
C ASN A 165 10.99 10.16 -16.51
N LYS A 166 10.63 9.28 -15.57
CA LYS A 166 10.30 9.72 -14.20
C LYS A 166 11.59 10.15 -13.48
N GLN A 167 11.52 11.23 -12.72
CA GLN A 167 12.64 11.69 -11.89
C GLN A 167 12.33 11.44 -10.43
N TRP A 168 13.34 11.00 -9.66
CA TRP A 168 13.24 10.84 -8.21
C TRP A 168 13.59 12.19 -7.57
N PRO A 169 12.61 12.92 -7.00
CA PRO A 169 12.84 14.25 -6.47
C PRO A 169 13.76 14.18 -5.23
N ARG A 170 14.79 15.02 -5.25
CA ARG A 170 15.70 15.29 -4.11
C ARG A 170 15.21 16.41 -3.22
N THR A 171 14.46 17.34 -3.81
CA THR A 171 14.04 18.59 -3.20
C THR A 171 12.66 18.98 -3.70
N LEU A 172 11.92 19.77 -2.94
CA LEU A 172 10.65 20.37 -3.36
C LEU A 172 10.80 21.67 -4.15
N ASN A 173 12.03 22.08 -4.48
CA ASN A 173 12.28 23.18 -5.43
C ASN A 173 12.04 22.71 -6.88
N ILE A 174 10.77 22.42 -7.20
CA ILE A 174 10.34 21.87 -8.49
C ILE A 174 9.48 22.91 -9.20
N ARG A 175 9.65 23.06 -10.52
CA ARG A 175 8.94 24.07 -11.32
C ARG A 175 7.43 23.81 -11.40
N TYR A 176 7.02 22.54 -11.44
CA TYR A 176 5.63 22.11 -11.55
C TYR A 176 5.30 21.11 -10.43
N PRO A 177 4.98 21.58 -9.21
CA PRO A 177 4.74 20.69 -8.08
C PRO A 177 3.50 19.80 -8.27
N ALA A 178 2.52 20.24 -9.07
CA ALA A 178 1.35 19.44 -9.43
C ALA A 178 1.67 18.25 -10.36
N ASP A 179 2.81 18.25 -11.06
CA ASP A 179 3.20 17.12 -11.92
C ASP A 179 4.20 16.18 -11.21
N ALA A 180 4.71 16.61 -10.05
CA ALA A 180 5.76 15.92 -9.31
C ALA A 180 5.17 14.94 -8.30
N GLU A 181 5.17 13.66 -8.65
CA GLU A 181 4.71 12.59 -7.78
C GLU A 181 5.72 12.30 -6.66
N LEU A 182 5.21 12.12 -5.44
CA LEU A 182 6.01 11.85 -4.25
C LEU A 182 5.66 10.52 -3.58
N VAL A 183 4.39 10.11 -3.62
CA VAL A 183 3.90 8.91 -2.93
C VAL A 183 2.82 8.26 -3.78
N THR A 184 2.85 6.95 -3.94
CA THR A 184 1.82 6.21 -4.69
C THR A 184 1.37 4.97 -3.96
N ASP A 185 0.11 4.61 -4.19
CA ASP A 185 -0.41 3.27 -3.92
C ASP A 185 0.42 2.21 -4.64
N ILE A 186 0.48 1.03 -4.02
CA ILE A 186 1.16 -0.13 -4.59
C ILE A 186 0.17 -0.92 -5.45
N THR A 187 0.40 -0.90 -6.77
CA THR A 187 -0.19 -1.85 -7.72
C THR A 187 0.90 -2.78 -8.25
N MET A 188 0.70 -4.08 -8.14
CA MET A 188 1.71 -5.10 -8.41
C MET A 188 1.19 -6.29 -9.22
N SER A 189 2.06 -6.86 -10.04
CA SER A 189 1.81 -8.13 -10.72
C SER A 189 2.97 -9.10 -10.55
N ASP A 190 2.71 -10.38 -10.82
CA ASP A 190 3.70 -11.46 -10.72
C ASP A 190 4.97 -11.21 -11.57
N LYS A 191 6.12 -11.68 -11.09
CA LYS A 191 7.51 -11.36 -11.47
C LYS A 191 7.85 -11.73 -12.91
N VAL A 192 7.38 -12.88 -13.35
CA VAL A 192 7.61 -13.36 -14.70
C VAL A 192 6.44 -12.87 -15.54
N ASN A 193 6.62 -12.67 -16.85
CA ASN A 193 5.50 -12.62 -17.81
C ASN A 193 4.66 -13.93 -17.84
N PHE A 194 4.70 -14.69 -16.74
CA PHE A 194 3.86 -15.80 -16.42
C PHE A 194 2.48 -15.25 -16.12
N HIS A 195 1.73 -15.19 -17.19
CA HIS A 195 0.30 -15.05 -17.19
C HIS A 195 -0.24 -16.46 -17.33
N PRO A 196 -0.64 -17.15 -16.24
CA PRO A 196 -1.40 -18.38 -16.37
C PRO A 196 -2.53 -18.17 -17.39
N PRO A 197 -2.99 -19.19 -18.12
CA PRO A 197 -4.15 -19.04 -19.01
C PRO A 197 -5.37 -18.45 -18.30
N GLU A 198 -5.49 -18.69 -17.00
CA GLU A 198 -6.51 -18.09 -16.15
C GLU A 198 -6.29 -16.58 -15.93
N TYR A 199 -5.07 -16.05 -15.97
CA TYR A 199 -4.70 -14.66 -15.68
C TYR A 199 -3.89 -14.01 -16.83
N PRO A 200 -4.49 -13.79 -18.01
CA PRO A 200 -3.78 -13.35 -19.22
C PRO A 200 -3.13 -11.95 -19.10
N ASN A 201 -3.59 -11.12 -18.17
CA ASN A 201 -3.06 -9.78 -17.90
C ASN A 201 -2.20 -9.71 -16.61
N GLY A 202 -1.93 -10.86 -15.97
CA GLY A 202 -1.20 -10.92 -14.70
C GLY A 202 -2.10 -11.30 -13.54
N ASN A 203 -1.49 -11.90 -12.53
CA ASN A 203 -2.13 -12.12 -11.24
C ASN A 203 -1.83 -10.92 -10.34
N PHE A 204 -2.88 -10.21 -9.94
CA PHE A 204 -2.76 -9.06 -9.04
C PHE A 204 -3.21 -9.41 -7.61
N ALA A 205 -3.93 -10.52 -7.42
CA ALA A 205 -4.43 -10.94 -6.11
C ALA A 205 -3.46 -11.83 -5.33
N MET A 206 -2.62 -12.59 -6.02
CA MET A 206 -1.61 -13.47 -5.42
C MET A 206 -0.26 -13.17 -6.06
N VAL A 207 0.39 -12.12 -5.57
CA VAL A 207 1.71 -11.69 -6.02
C VAL A 207 2.74 -12.21 -5.04
N LEU A 208 3.68 -13.01 -5.52
CA LEU A 208 4.75 -13.55 -4.69
C LEU A 208 5.73 -12.44 -4.29
N VAL A 209 5.61 -11.95 -3.07
CA VAL A 209 6.55 -11.01 -2.47
C VAL A 209 7.64 -11.80 -1.77
N GLY A 210 8.83 -11.84 -2.38
CA GLY A 210 9.98 -12.52 -1.80
C GLY A 210 10.46 -11.80 -0.54
N GLY A 211 11.04 -12.55 0.41
CA GLY A 211 11.70 -11.96 1.56
C GLY A 211 10.73 -11.55 2.67
N ALA A 212 10.30 -12.52 3.48
CA ALA A 212 10.37 -12.41 4.93
C ALA A 212 11.32 -13.45 5.48
N GLY A 213 12.60 -13.06 5.62
CA GLY A 213 13.58 -13.83 6.36
C GLY A 213 14.24 -15.01 5.63
N GLY A 214 14.35 -15.01 4.29
CA GLY A 214 15.29 -15.87 3.54
C GLY A 214 15.15 -17.40 3.67
N GLN A 215 14.26 -17.91 4.50
CA GLN A 215 14.06 -19.34 4.77
C GLN A 215 12.59 -19.78 4.69
N VAL A 216 11.68 -18.87 4.31
CA VAL A 216 10.26 -19.20 4.15
C VAL A 216 9.89 -19.06 2.68
N THR A 217 9.40 -20.16 2.11
CA THR A 217 8.52 -20.20 0.94
C THR A 217 7.67 -18.92 0.87
N GLY A 218 7.76 -18.21 -0.26
CA GLY A 218 7.41 -16.78 -0.32
C GLY A 218 5.98 -16.45 0.09
N TYR A 219 5.83 -15.24 0.65
CA TYR A 219 4.53 -14.69 1.02
C TYR A 219 3.80 -14.21 -0.23
N TYR A 220 2.49 -14.39 -0.26
CA TYR A 220 1.65 -13.76 -1.26
C TYR A 220 1.07 -12.47 -0.69
N ASP A 221 1.24 -11.39 -1.43
CA ASP A 221 0.56 -10.13 -1.23
C ASP A 221 -0.45 -9.90 -2.37
N THR A 222 -1.25 -8.86 -2.25
CA THR A 222 -2.26 -8.46 -3.22
C THR A 222 -2.03 -7.00 -3.60
N SER A 223 -2.38 -6.61 -4.82
CA SER A 223 -2.42 -5.21 -5.20
C SER A 223 -3.46 -4.45 -4.38
N SER A 224 -3.18 -3.18 -4.13
CA SER A 224 -4.21 -2.25 -3.67
C SER A 224 -5.27 -2.08 -4.76
N HIS A 225 -6.53 -1.92 -4.33
CA HIS A 225 -7.67 -1.58 -5.18
C HIS A 225 -7.88 -2.51 -6.38
N LEU A 226 -8.34 -3.74 -6.15
CA LEU A 226 -8.73 -4.68 -7.20
C LEU A 226 -10.21 -4.52 -7.60
N LYS A 227 -10.50 -4.61 -8.90
CA LYS A 227 -11.87 -4.87 -9.39
C LYS A 227 -12.20 -6.36 -9.30
N THR A 228 -11.24 -7.18 -9.69
CA THR A 228 -11.25 -8.65 -9.62
C THR A 228 -9.82 -9.13 -9.38
N ASP A 229 -9.63 -10.42 -9.13
CA ASP A 229 -8.30 -11.00 -8.94
C ASP A 229 -7.34 -10.81 -10.13
N LYS A 230 -7.90 -10.51 -11.31
CA LYS A 230 -7.17 -10.34 -12.59
C LYS A 230 -7.06 -8.89 -13.05
N GLU A 231 -7.75 -7.97 -12.39
CA GLU A 231 -7.86 -6.59 -12.85
C GLU A 231 -7.68 -5.63 -11.68
N ALA A 232 -6.53 -4.97 -11.66
CA ALA A 232 -6.30 -3.82 -10.82
C ALA A 232 -7.19 -2.66 -11.27
N ALA A 233 -7.78 -1.95 -10.31
CA ALA A 233 -8.56 -0.75 -10.61
C ALA A 233 -7.65 0.44 -10.94
N GLY A 234 -6.47 0.49 -10.31
CA GLY A 234 -5.59 1.65 -10.29
C GLY A 234 -5.11 1.95 -8.86
N GLY A 235 -4.68 3.17 -8.62
CA GLY A 235 -4.14 3.60 -7.33
C GLY A 235 -4.16 5.12 -7.18
N ASN A 236 -4.07 5.57 -5.93
CA ASN A 236 -3.93 6.98 -5.62
C ASN A 236 -2.47 7.41 -5.72
N ILE A 237 -2.25 8.62 -6.21
CA ILE A 237 -0.93 9.22 -6.40
C ILE A 237 -0.93 10.59 -5.78
N GLY A 238 0.00 10.83 -4.87
CA GLY A 238 0.19 12.09 -4.18
C GLY A 238 1.32 12.90 -4.79
N PHE A 239 1.07 14.20 -4.95
CA PHE A 239 1.97 15.12 -5.63
C PHE A 239 2.62 16.12 -4.65
N ALA A 240 3.61 16.87 -5.14
CA ALA A 240 4.43 17.76 -4.33
C ALA A 240 3.69 18.99 -3.78
N ASP A 241 2.55 19.37 -4.35
CA ASP A 241 1.62 20.37 -3.81
C ASP A 241 0.58 19.77 -2.83
N CYS A 242 0.74 18.50 -2.47
CA CYS A 242 -0.13 17.72 -1.59
C CYS A 242 -1.53 17.39 -2.15
N HIS A 243 -1.82 17.60 -3.44
CA HIS A 243 -3.02 17.01 -4.01
C HIS A 243 -2.82 15.50 -4.25
N VAL A 244 -3.93 14.78 -4.39
CA VAL A 244 -3.96 13.35 -4.62
C VAL A 244 -4.96 13.05 -5.71
N ASP A 245 -4.50 12.36 -6.75
CA ASP A 245 -5.34 11.95 -7.87
C ASP A 245 -5.42 10.42 -7.97
N TRP A 246 -6.55 9.95 -8.47
CA TRP A 246 -6.74 8.55 -8.82
C TRP A 246 -6.24 8.30 -10.24
N ARG A 247 -5.25 7.41 -10.40
CA ARG A 247 -4.82 6.93 -11.72
C ARG A 247 -5.44 5.57 -11.99
N PRO A 248 -6.24 5.40 -13.05
CA PRO A 248 -6.76 4.10 -13.42
C PRO A 248 -5.63 3.22 -14.00
N PHE A 249 -5.73 1.90 -13.80
CA PHE A 249 -4.64 0.98 -14.15
C PHE A 249 -4.23 1.00 -15.63
N ASN A 250 -5.16 1.29 -16.54
CA ASN A 250 -4.90 1.40 -17.98
C ASN A 250 -4.01 2.61 -18.36
N GLU A 251 -3.85 3.57 -17.46
CA GLU A 251 -2.95 4.73 -17.62
C GLU A 251 -1.63 4.55 -16.85
N MET A 252 -1.50 3.48 -16.06
CA MET A 252 -0.27 3.15 -15.34
C MET A 252 0.74 2.47 -16.26
N GLU A 253 2.01 2.71 -16.02
CA GLU A 253 3.10 1.97 -16.66
C GLU A 253 3.86 1.17 -15.59
N TRP A 254 4.45 0.04 -16.00
CA TRP A 254 5.36 -0.66 -15.11
C TRP A 254 6.64 0.19 -14.97
N ARG A 255 7.10 0.37 -13.74
CA ARG A 255 8.26 1.21 -13.44
C ARG A 255 9.38 0.43 -12.75
N PHE A 256 9.07 -0.70 -12.13
CA PHE A 256 10.05 -1.55 -11.47
C PHE A 256 9.59 -2.99 -11.47
N GLY A 257 10.44 -3.92 -11.87
CA GLY A 257 10.11 -5.35 -11.88
C GLY A 257 11.23 -6.18 -12.51
N GLY A 258 11.04 -7.49 -12.59
CA GLY A 258 11.97 -8.39 -13.25
C GLY A 258 11.83 -9.84 -12.78
N VAL A 259 12.66 -10.74 -13.30
CA VAL A 259 12.56 -12.19 -13.06
C VAL A 259 12.50 -12.56 -11.56
N ASP A 260 13.23 -11.82 -10.71
CA ASP A 260 13.32 -12.12 -9.28
C ASP A 260 12.36 -11.29 -8.39
N ARG A 261 11.57 -10.37 -8.98
CA ARG A 261 10.77 -9.40 -8.23
C ARG A 261 9.45 -9.00 -8.92
N PRO A 262 8.36 -8.79 -8.17
CA PRO A 262 7.09 -8.37 -8.78
C PRO A 262 7.22 -7.07 -9.55
N TRP A 263 6.42 -6.93 -10.61
CA TRP A 263 6.29 -5.66 -11.31
C TRP A 263 5.44 -4.72 -10.48
N HIS A 264 5.82 -3.46 -10.46
CA HIS A 264 5.14 -2.37 -9.77
C HIS A 264 4.71 -1.35 -10.82
N TRP A 265 3.47 -0.91 -10.69
CA TRP A 265 2.76 -0.10 -11.66
C TRP A 265 2.29 1.19 -10.98
N TRP A 266 2.60 2.34 -11.60
CA TRP A 266 2.05 3.64 -11.24
C TRP A 266 2.24 4.66 -12.36
#